data_AF-A0A355FXL4-F1
#
_entry.id   AF-A0A355FXL4-F1
#
_cell.length_a   1.000
_cell.length_b   1.000
_cell.length_c   1.000
_cell.angle_alpha   90.00
_cell.angle_beta   90.00
_cell.angle_gamma   90.00
#
_symmetry.space_group_name_H-M   'P 1'
#
loop_
_entity.id
_entity.type
_entity.pdbx_description
1 polymer ?
#
loop_
_entity_poly.entity_id
_entity_poly.type
_entity_poly.pdbx_seq_one_letter_code
_entity_poly.pdbx_strand_id
1 'polypeptide(L)'
;MTNLFSKSGWLLSGSLFIALVLSTLPACQPPALESNVRLECMQNTHVHFSPGANWDSLSAIDGWQRRDNGRVLTQSFAVPLYSVRPTVTAEITLRSAGDPWDKSGSLMLLPEGTSSLLDVGFTADTLEEFPGIALRQKGSFTDYAPAIELLRFITPFGVGHFSQVQRLNEYRPVYIPRWEDSVHWKADISHLWEALGDTMTLGVYLDTWTSEGYT
;
A
#
# COMPACT_ATOMS: atom_id res chain seq x y z
N MET A 1 50.29 -72.05 -40.93
CA MET A 1 49.66 -73.15 -40.18
C MET A 1 48.68 -72.53 -39.19
N THR A 2 47.41 -72.96 -39.26
CA THR A 2 46.34 -72.91 -38.22
C THR A 2 45.98 -71.55 -37.59
N ASN A 3 44.73 -71.19 -37.27
CA ASN A 3 43.36 -71.50 -37.69
C ASN A 3 42.50 -70.50 -36.88
N LEU A 4 41.39 -70.03 -37.47
CA LEU A 4 40.11 -69.60 -36.87
C LEU A 4 40.08 -68.96 -35.45
N PHE A 5 39.40 -67.82 -35.30
CA PHE A 5 38.06 -67.79 -34.67
C PHE A 5 37.42 -66.39 -34.79
N SER A 6 36.20 -66.37 -35.32
CA SER A 6 35.22 -65.28 -35.24
C SER A 6 34.64 -65.22 -33.83
N LYS A 7 34.40 -64.00 -33.31
CA LYS A 7 33.32 -63.74 -32.35
C LYS A 7 32.89 -62.27 -32.37
N SER A 8 31.60 -62.12 -32.63
CA SER A 8 30.71 -60.97 -32.55
C SER A 8 30.71 -60.29 -31.18
N GLY A 9 30.68 -58.96 -31.16
CA GLY A 9 30.28 -58.14 -30.01
C GLY A 9 29.29 -57.08 -30.47
N TRP A 10 28.04 -57.20 -30.02
CA TRP A 10 26.94 -56.28 -30.31
C TRP A 10 27.13 -54.97 -29.52
N LEU A 11 27.03 -53.84 -30.21
CA LEU A 11 26.91 -52.51 -29.59
C LEU A 11 25.43 -52.28 -29.25
N LEU A 12 25.09 -52.32 -27.96
CA LEU A 12 23.79 -51.85 -27.46
C LEU A 12 23.87 -50.33 -27.26
N SER A 13 23.49 -49.56 -28.28
CA SER A 13 23.19 -48.13 -28.16
C SER A 13 21.75 -47.95 -27.68
N GLY A 14 21.54 -47.94 -26.37
CA GLY A 14 20.25 -47.55 -25.78
C GLY A 14 20.19 -46.04 -25.60
N SER A 15 19.57 -45.33 -26.56
CA SER A 15 19.21 -43.92 -26.37
C SER A 15 17.90 -43.85 -25.58
N LEU A 16 17.99 -43.45 -24.31
CA LEU A 16 16.83 -43.15 -23.46
C LEU A 16 16.25 -41.80 -23.88
N PHE A 17 15.19 -41.81 -24.70
CA PHE A 17 14.41 -40.61 -24.99
C PHE A 17 13.46 -40.33 -23.81
N ILE A 18 13.83 -39.38 -22.96
CA ILE A 18 12.91 -38.78 -21.99
C ILE A 18 12.06 -37.77 -22.77
N ALA A 19 10.83 -38.14 -23.12
CA ALA A 19 9.86 -37.23 -23.68
C ALA A 19 9.35 -36.29 -22.57
N LEU A 20 9.87 -35.07 -22.55
CA LEU A 20 9.37 -34.00 -21.69
C LEU A 20 8.03 -33.52 -22.26
N VAL A 21 6.92 -33.98 -21.68
CA VAL A 21 5.58 -33.48 -22.00
C VAL A 21 5.45 -32.09 -21.38
N LEU A 22 5.67 -31.07 -22.21
CA LEU A 22 5.45 -29.67 -21.85
C LEU A 22 3.93 -29.40 -21.87
N SER A 23 3.26 -29.63 -20.74
CA SER A 23 1.86 -29.24 -20.57
C SER A 23 1.78 -27.72 -20.41
N THR A 24 1.56 -27.00 -21.50
CA THR A 24 1.21 -25.58 -21.47
C THR A 24 -0.24 -25.46 -21.00
N LEU A 25 -0.44 -25.31 -19.69
CA LEU A 25 -1.73 -24.84 -19.17
C LEU A 25 -1.88 -23.38 -19.64
N PRO A 26 -2.95 -23.03 -20.38
CA PRO A 26 -3.22 -21.63 -20.65
C PRO A 26 -3.45 -20.94 -19.31
N ALA A 27 -2.58 -19.98 -18.97
CA ALA A 27 -2.81 -19.08 -17.86
C ALA A 27 -4.08 -18.29 -18.19
N CYS A 28 -5.21 -18.72 -17.62
CA CYS A 28 -6.47 -18.02 -17.79
C CYS A 28 -6.35 -16.68 -17.04
N GLN A 29 -6.03 -15.61 -17.76
CA GLN A 29 -6.12 -14.28 -17.19
C GLN A 29 -7.58 -14.03 -16.78
N PRO A 30 -7.83 -13.49 -15.58
CA PRO A 30 -9.18 -13.16 -15.15
C PRO A 30 -9.81 -12.17 -16.15
N PRO A 31 -11.12 -12.30 -16.45
CA PRO A 31 -11.78 -11.40 -17.38
C PRO A 31 -11.72 -9.97 -16.84
N ALA A 32 -11.51 -9.02 -17.75
CA ALA A 32 -11.59 -7.61 -17.43
C ALA A 32 -13.01 -7.24 -16.96
N LEU A 33 -13.08 -6.35 -15.99
CA LEU A 33 -14.32 -5.85 -15.43
C LEU A 33 -14.86 -4.70 -16.28
N GLU A 34 -16.19 -4.65 -16.43
CA GLU A 34 -16.92 -3.53 -17.06
C GLU A 34 -17.80 -2.77 -16.05
N SER A 35 -17.71 -3.12 -14.75
CA SER A 35 -18.53 -2.52 -13.69
C SER A 35 -17.67 -1.78 -12.67
N ASN A 36 -18.27 -0.77 -12.03
CA ASN A 36 -17.62 -0.03 -10.94
C ASN A 36 -17.28 -0.96 -9.77
N VAL A 37 -16.04 -0.85 -9.27
CA VAL A 37 -15.58 -1.54 -8.06
C VAL A 37 -15.28 -0.51 -6.98
N ARG A 38 -15.73 -0.78 -5.75
CA ARG A 38 -15.31 -0.05 -4.55
C ARG A 38 -14.37 -0.92 -3.74
N LEU A 39 -13.15 -0.45 -3.54
CA LEU A 39 -12.15 -1.10 -2.68
C LEU A 39 -12.20 -0.41 -1.31
N GLU A 40 -12.80 -1.05 -0.31
CA GLU A 40 -12.75 -0.57 1.08
C GLU A 40 -11.39 -0.97 1.67
N CYS A 41 -10.45 -0.01 1.69
CA CYS A 41 -9.08 -0.26 2.11
C CYS A 41 -8.93 -0.22 3.64
N MET A 42 -9.64 0.70 4.29
CA MET A 42 -9.66 0.88 5.75
C MET A 42 -11.10 1.03 6.23
N GLN A 43 -11.41 0.43 7.37
CA GLN A 43 -12.69 0.59 8.05
C GLN A 43 -12.46 0.72 9.55
N ASN A 44 -12.65 1.94 10.09
CA ASN A 44 -12.38 2.28 11.48
C ASN A 44 -10.94 1.89 11.93
N THR A 45 -9.97 2.04 11.04
CA THR A 45 -8.58 1.64 11.28
C THR A 45 -7.86 2.71 12.10
N HIS A 46 -7.31 2.32 13.25
CA HIS A 46 -6.68 3.27 14.18
C HIS A 46 -5.28 3.69 13.73
N VAL A 47 -5.06 5.00 13.58
CA VAL A 47 -3.76 5.62 13.29
C VAL A 47 -3.36 6.48 14.48
N HIS A 48 -2.31 6.08 15.20
CA HIS A 48 -1.92 6.66 16.48
C HIS A 48 -0.43 6.42 16.76
N PHE A 49 0.14 7.19 17.68
CA PHE A 49 1.53 7.04 18.10
C PHE A 49 1.64 6.18 19.36
N SER A 50 2.21 4.98 19.24
CA SER A 50 2.37 4.06 20.37
C SER A 50 3.69 3.28 20.31
N PRO A 51 4.79 3.83 20.85
CA PRO A 51 6.11 3.16 20.82
C PRO A 51 6.16 1.78 21.49
N GLY A 52 5.24 1.50 22.41
CA GLY A 52 5.17 0.23 23.14
C GLY A 52 4.17 -0.79 22.58
N ALA A 53 3.48 -0.49 21.48
CA ALA A 53 2.47 -1.41 20.94
C ALA A 53 3.09 -2.65 20.27
N ASN A 54 2.38 -3.77 20.36
CA ASN A 54 2.72 -4.99 19.63
C ASN A 54 2.15 -4.91 18.20
N TRP A 55 2.92 -4.29 17.31
CA TRP A 55 2.50 -4.05 15.93
C TRP A 55 2.28 -5.34 15.13
N ASP A 56 3.09 -6.38 15.35
CA ASP A 56 2.97 -7.64 14.64
C ASP A 56 1.60 -8.30 14.89
N SER A 57 1.12 -8.23 16.13
CA SER A 57 -0.19 -8.77 16.49
C SER A 57 -1.33 -7.98 15.87
N LEU A 58 -1.21 -6.65 15.77
CA LEU A 58 -2.20 -5.80 15.12
C LEU A 58 -2.22 -6.03 13.60
N SER A 59 -1.05 -6.09 12.97
CA SER A 59 -0.91 -6.40 11.54
C SER A 59 -1.51 -7.77 11.18
N ALA A 60 -1.41 -8.76 12.07
CA ALA A 60 -2.03 -10.07 11.87
C ALA A 60 -3.57 -10.04 11.90
N ILE A 61 -4.17 -9.01 12.53
CA ILE A 61 -5.62 -8.84 12.64
C ILE A 61 -6.17 -8.08 11.44
N ASP A 62 -5.52 -6.98 11.03
CA ASP A 62 -6.07 -6.07 10.03
C ASP A 62 -5.29 -5.99 8.71
N GLY A 63 -4.13 -6.63 8.62
CA GLY A 63 -3.28 -6.65 7.43
C GLY A 63 -2.37 -5.42 7.27
N TRP A 64 -2.53 -4.38 8.09
CA TRP A 64 -1.82 -3.12 7.93
C TRP A 64 -0.48 -3.13 8.67
N GLN A 65 0.60 -3.04 7.91
CA GLN A 65 1.95 -2.89 8.46
C GLN A 65 2.13 -1.49 9.03
N ARG A 66 2.76 -1.38 10.20
CA ARG A 66 2.94 -0.10 10.90
C ARG A 66 4.42 0.25 11.01
N ARG A 67 4.74 1.50 10.68
CA ARG A 67 6.05 2.14 10.83
C ARG A 67 5.90 3.41 11.65
N ASP A 68 7.04 3.96 12.06
CA ASP A 68 7.10 5.19 12.87
C ASP A 68 6.14 5.15 14.08
N ASN A 69 6.18 4.04 14.81
CA ASN A 69 5.33 3.80 15.98
C ASN A 69 3.82 3.99 15.71
N GLY A 70 3.33 3.60 14.52
CA GLY A 70 1.91 3.60 14.19
C GLY A 70 1.42 4.85 13.44
N ARG A 71 2.32 5.79 13.13
CA ARG A 71 2.01 7.00 12.35
C ARG A 71 1.92 6.75 10.84
N VAL A 72 2.54 5.67 10.36
CA VAL A 72 2.53 5.26 8.95
C VAL A 72 2.01 3.84 8.86
N LEU A 73 0.91 3.66 8.13
CA LEU A 73 0.29 2.37 7.86
C LEU A 73 0.43 2.03 6.38
N THR A 74 0.81 0.81 6.02
CA THR A 74 0.85 0.33 4.63
C THR A 74 0.21 -1.04 4.43
N GLN A 75 -0.44 -1.22 3.27
CA GLN A 75 -1.02 -2.49 2.84
C GLN A 75 -1.12 -2.53 1.30
N SER A 76 -0.92 -3.71 0.73
CA SER A 76 -1.03 -3.94 -0.72
C SER A 76 -2.41 -4.47 -1.10
N PHE A 77 -2.92 -4.01 -2.24
CA PHE A 77 -4.23 -4.38 -2.79
C PHE A 77 -4.09 -4.71 -4.27
N ALA A 78 -4.78 -5.76 -4.71
CA ALA A 78 -4.89 -6.05 -6.14
C ALA A 78 -5.71 -4.95 -6.83
N VAL A 79 -5.19 -4.43 -7.94
CA VAL A 79 -5.92 -3.48 -8.78
C VAL A 79 -6.82 -4.28 -9.73
N PRO A 80 -8.13 -3.99 -9.80
CA PRO A 80 -9.01 -4.71 -10.70
C PRO A 80 -8.62 -4.48 -12.16
N LEU A 81 -8.68 -5.54 -12.97
CA LEU A 81 -8.35 -5.48 -14.39
C LEU A 81 -9.49 -4.78 -15.15
N TYR A 82 -9.17 -3.76 -15.96
CA TYR A 82 -10.13 -3.08 -16.84
C TYR A 82 -9.63 -3.06 -18.28
N SER A 83 -10.52 -3.28 -19.25
CA SER A 83 -10.18 -3.20 -20.69
C SER A 83 -10.04 -1.77 -21.20
N VAL A 84 -10.66 -0.82 -20.49
CA VAL A 84 -10.62 0.61 -20.80
C VAL A 84 -10.18 1.33 -19.53
N ARG A 85 -9.35 2.36 -19.66
CA ARG A 85 -8.89 3.17 -18.52
C ARG A 85 -10.12 3.64 -17.70
N PRO A 86 -10.24 3.24 -16.43
CA PRO A 86 -11.37 3.64 -15.59
C PRO A 86 -11.17 5.06 -15.05
N THR A 87 -12.27 5.65 -14.56
CA THR A 87 -12.18 6.78 -13.64
C THR A 87 -11.87 6.27 -12.24
N VAL A 88 -10.90 6.87 -11.56
CA VAL A 88 -10.45 6.45 -10.23
C VAL A 88 -10.67 7.58 -9.24
N THR A 89 -11.31 7.29 -8.11
CA THR A 89 -11.54 8.24 -7.03
C THR A 89 -10.90 7.72 -5.75
N ALA A 90 -10.09 8.56 -5.11
CA ALA A 90 -9.64 8.34 -3.74
C ALA A 90 -10.61 9.02 -2.76
N GLU A 91 -11.04 8.29 -1.72
CA GLU A 91 -11.93 8.78 -0.68
C GLU A 91 -11.33 8.49 0.70
N ILE A 92 -11.36 9.49 1.58
CA ILE A 92 -10.94 9.36 2.98
C ILE A 92 -12.05 9.93 3.85
N THR A 93 -12.44 9.17 4.87
CA THR A 93 -13.26 9.66 5.98
C THR A 93 -12.44 9.55 7.24
N LEU A 94 -12.44 10.59 8.07
CA LEU A 94 -11.61 10.64 9.27
C LEU A 94 -12.39 11.18 10.46
N ARG A 95 -12.11 10.61 11.63
CA ARG A 95 -12.54 11.07 12.95
C ARG A 95 -11.33 11.13 13.87
N SER A 96 -11.26 12.14 14.72
CA SER A 96 -10.40 12.06 15.90
C SER A 96 -10.89 10.92 16.78
N ALA A 97 -9.95 10.15 17.33
CA ALA A 97 -10.18 9.19 18.40
C ALA A 97 -9.74 9.74 19.78
N GLY A 98 -9.24 10.98 19.81
CA GLY A 98 -8.87 11.73 21.01
C GLY A 98 -7.75 12.73 20.77
N ASP A 99 -7.07 12.69 19.61
CA ASP A 99 -6.13 13.73 19.21
C ASP A 99 -6.88 15.05 18.91
N PRO A 100 -6.60 16.16 19.64
CA PRO A 100 -7.37 17.39 19.50
C PRO A 100 -6.84 18.33 18.41
N TRP A 101 -5.72 18.01 17.77
CA TRP A 101 -4.97 18.94 16.92
C TRP A 101 -5.32 18.84 15.43
N ASP A 102 -4.88 19.83 14.67
CA ASP A 102 -4.90 19.84 13.22
C ASP A 102 -3.56 19.31 12.67
N LYS A 103 -3.55 18.05 12.25
CA LYS A 103 -2.36 17.32 11.80
C LYS A 103 -2.29 17.23 10.29
N SER A 104 -1.08 17.28 9.77
CA SER A 104 -0.80 16.92 8.38
C SER A 104 -1.07 15.44 8.16
N GLY A 105 -1.73 15.11 7.05
CA GLY A 105 -1.99 13.75 6.63
C GLY A 105 -1.76 13.55 5.14
N SER A 106 -1.41 12.32 4.76
CA SER A 106 -1.18 11.94 3.37
C SER A 106 -1.63 10.52 3.12
N LEU A 107 -2.50 10.34 2.11
CA LEU A 107 -2.74 9.06 1.46
C LEU A 107 -1.79 8.98 0.28
N MET A 108 -0.95 7.95 0.29
CA MET A 108 0.16 7.78 -0.63
C MET A 108 0.12 6.40 -1.30
N LEU A 109 0.71 6.35 -2.49
CA LEU A 109 1.02 5.14 -3.21
C LEU A 109 2.54 4.93 -3.16
N LEU A 110 2.96 3.78 -2.67
CA LEU A 110 4.35 3.38 -2.66
C LEU A 110 4.67 2.78 -4.03
N PRO A 111 5.61 3.35 -4.79
CA PRO A 111 5.95 2.85 -6.12
C PRO A 111 6.52 1.44 -6.04
N GLU A 112 6.15 0.60 -7.00
CA GLU A 112 6.80 -0.69 -7.21
C GLU A 112 8.24 -0.44 -7.70
N GLY A 113 9.23 -1.09 -7.08
CA GLY A 113 10.63 -0.88 -7.42
C GLY A 113 11.59 -1.65 -6.52
N THR A 114 12.89 -1.45 -6.74
CA THR A 114 13.95 -2.08 -5.95
C THR A 114 14.02 -1.53 -4.52
N SER A 115 13.65 -0.27 -4.32
CA SER A 115 13.51 0.33 -3.00
C SER A 115 12.39 1.38 -2.96
N SER A 116 11.75 1.49 -1.80
CA SER A 116 10.59 2.34 -1.50
C SER A 116 10.83 3.15 -0.21
N LEU A 117 9.91 4.07 0.12
CA LEU A 117 10.03 4.89 1.34
C LEU A 117 10.19 4.03 2.61
N LEU A 118 9.69 2.79 2.60
CA LEU A 118 9.83 1.87 3.74
C LEU A 118 11.27 1.43 3.99
N ASP A 119 12.10 1.39 2.96
CA ASP A 119 13.47 0.87 3.01
C ASP A 119 14.47 1.94 3.48
N VAL A 120 14.19 3.21 3.15
CA VAL A 120 15.11 4.33 3.38
C VAL A 120 14.59 5.37 4.37
N GLY A 121 13.29 5.43 4.63
CA GLY A 121 12.68 6.49 5.44
C GLY A 121 12.59 6.17 6.94
N PHE A 122 12.69 4.90 7.32
CA PHE A 122 12.47 4.45 8.70
C PHE A 122 13.63 3.61 9.26
N THR A 123 14.80 3.69 8.64
CA THR A 123 16.02 3.01 9.07
C THR A 123 16.99 4.00 9.72
N ALA A 124 17.58 3.61 10.85
CA ALA A 124 18.47 4.50 11.63
C ALA A 124 19.74 4.92 10.87
N ASP A 125 20.18 4.10 9.92
CA ASP A 125 21.42 4.28 9.16
C ASP A 125 21.17 4.79 7.72
N THR A 126 20.02 5.42 7.45
CA THR A 126 19.76 5.96 6.11
C THR A 126 20.72 7.11 5.80
N LEU A 127 21.47 6.97 4.71
CA LEU A 127 22.36 8.01 4.19
C LEU A 127 21.68 8.86 3.10
N GLU A 128 20.42 8.54 2.78
CA GLU A 128 19.67 9.24 1.74
C GLU A 128 19.15 10.59 2.26
N GLU A 129 19.53 11.66 1.56
CA GLU A 129 19.08 13.01 1.87
C GLU A 129 17.66 13.21 1.30
N PHE A 130 16.70 13.55 2.16
CA PHE A 130 15.29 13.79 1.79
C PHE A 130 14.59 12.60 1.10
N PRO A 131 14.54 11.41 1.73
CA PRO A 131 13.96 10.22 1.11
C PRO A 131 12.51 10.45 0.65
N GLY A 132 11.71 11.25 1.36
CA GLY A 132 10.33 11.54 0.96
C GLY A 132 10.15 12.32 -0.35
N ILE A 133 11.22 12.85 -0.98
CA ILE A 133 11.12 13.73 -2.14
C ILE A 133 12.17 13.40 -3.22
N ALA A 134 13.36 12.95 -2.82
CA ALA A 134 14.47 12.73 -3.75
C ALA A 134 14.31 11.44 -4.56
N LEU A 135 14.49 11.55 -5.89
CA LEU A 135 14.62 10.39 -6.78
C LEU A 135 16.08 9.93 -6.79
N ARG A 136 16.31 8.61 -6.83
CA ARG A 136 17.65 8.03 -6.97
C ARG A 136 17.77 7.24 -8.26
N GLN A 137 18.73 7.62 -9.10
CA GLN A 137 18.99 6.97 -10.38
C GLN A 137 20.43 6.43 -10.44
N LYS A 138 20.57 5.22 -10.98
CA LYS A 138 21.85 4.59 -11.32
C LYS A 138 21.92 4.44 -12.84
N GLY A 139 22.50 5.43 -13.51
CA GLY A 139 22.44 5.54 -14.96
C GLY A 139 20.99 5.78 -15.41
N SER A 140 20.48 4.92 -16.29
CA SER A 140 19.07 4.99 -16.77
C SER A 140 18.07 4.23 -15.88
N PHE A 141 18.54 3.56 -14.84
CA PHE A 141 17.71 2.78 -13.92
C PHE A 141 17.30 3.61 -12.70
N THR A 142 16.01 3.63 -12.38
CA THR A 142 15.51 4.25 -11.14
C THR A 142 15.62 3.24 -10.00
N ASP A 143 16.52 3.51 -9.05
CA ASP A 143 16.81 2.64 -7.91
C ASP A 143 15.83 2.89 -6.74
N TYR A 144 15.37 4.14 -6.63
CA TYR A 144 14.40 4.58 -5.64
C TYR A 144 13.48 5.65 -6.22
N ALA A 145 12.19 5.54 -5.91
CA ALA A 145 11.23 6.61 -6.13
C ALA A 145 10.50 6.96 -4.82
N PRO A 146 10.27 8.26 -4.55
CA PRO A 146 9.48 8.69 -3.40
C PRO A 146 8.02 8.26 -3.56
N ALA A 147 7.31 8.21 -2.44
CA ALA A 147 5.89 7.90 -2.45
C ALA A 147 5.11 8.97 -3.25
N ILE A 148 4.11 8.53 -4.02
CA ILE A 148 3.23 9.40 -4.79
C ILE A 148 2.04 9.76 -3.90
N GLU A 149 1.82 11.04 -3.62
CA GLU A 149 0.63 11.44 -2.85
C GLU A 149 -0.63 11.37 -3.70
N LEU A 150 -1.56 10.51 -3.31
CA LEU A 150 -2.89 10.41 -3.92
C LEU A 150 -3.80 11.52 -3.38
N LEU A 151 -3.69 11.81 -2.09
CA LEU A 151 -4.46 12.87 -1.42
C LEU A 151 -3.69 13.39 -0.21
N ARG A 152 -3.37 14.69 -0.21
CA ARG A 152 -2.84 15.40 0.95
C ARG A 152 -3.99 16.11 1.67
N PHE A 153 -4.04 15.99 3.00
CA PHE A 153 -5.11 16.57 3.81
C PHE A 153 -4.58 17.10 5.15
N ILE A 154 -5.39 17.93 5.81
CA ILE A 154 -5.14 18.44 7.16
C ILE A 154 -6.32 18.03 8.04
N THR A 155 -6.08 17.35 9.15
CA THR A 155 -7.17 17.00 10.07
C THR A 155 -7.76 18.27 10.69
N PRO A 156 -9.08 18.34 10.90
CA PRO A 156 -9.66 19.39 11.72
C PRO A 156 -9.40 19.09 13.21
N PHE A 157 -9.56 20.10 14.04
CA PHE A 157 -9.46 19.97 15.50
C PHE A 157 -10.52 19.01 16.07
N GLY A 158 -10.10 17.79 16.42
CA GLY A 158 -10.88 16.91 17.29
C GLY A 158 -12.25 16.43 16.76
N VAL A 159 -12.49 16.51 15.45
CA VAL A 159 -13.81 16.17 14.87
C VAL A 159 -14.24 14.76 15.25
N GLY A 160 -15.51 14.58 15.61
CA GLY A 160 -16.04 13.29 16.06
C GLY A 160 -15.90 13.10 17.56
N HIS A 161 -14.69 12.80 18.05
CA HIS A 161 -14.45 12.56 19.49
C HIS A 161 -14.97 13.72 20.35
N PHE A 162 -14.70 14.95 19.93
CA PHE A 162 -15.06 16.14 20.69
C PHE A 162 -16.39 16.77 20.25
N SER A 163 -16.96 16.37 19.11
CA SER A 163 -18.17 16.99 18.54
C SER A 163 -19.42 16.88 19.43
N GLN A 164 -19.46 15.90 20.33
CA GLN A 164 -20.60 15.65 21.24
C GLN A 164 -20.37 16.18 22.66
N VAL A 165 -19.22 16.81 22.94
CA VAL A 165 -18.91 17.33 24.27
C VAL A 165 -19.71 18.62 24.51
N GLN A 166 -20.66 18.59 25.45
CA GLN A 166 -21.54 19.73 25.71
C GLN A 166 -20.79 21.03 26.04
N ARG A 167 -19.66 20.94 26.75
CA ARG A 167 -18.80 22.10 27.05
C ARG A 167 -18.28 22.78 25.78
N LEU A 168 -18.08 22.05 24.69
CA LEU A 168 -17.65 22.63 23.42
C LEU A 168 -18.75 23.38 22.68
N ASN A 169 -20.01 23.27 23.11
CA ASN A 169 -21.06 24.15 22.61
C ASN A 169 -20.82 25.61 22.98
N GLU A 170 -20.08 25.90 24.07
CA GLU A 170 -19.73 27.27 24.47
C GLU A 170 -18.78 27.93 23.47
N TYR A 171 -17.93 27.14 22.79
CA TYR A 171 -17.01 27.61 21.77
C TYR A 171 -17.60 27.56 20.35
N ARG A 172 -18.84 27.05 20.19
CA ARG A 172 -19.49 26.97 18.88
C ARG A 172 -20.06 28.34 18.50
N PRO A 173 -19.61 28.94 17.38
CA PRO A 173 -20.18 30.20 16.93
C PRO A 173 -21.68 30.06 16.67
N VAL A 174 -22.43 31.14 16.91
CA VAL A 174 -23.91 31.16 16.80
C VAL A 174 -24.45 30.76 15.43
N TYR A 175 -23.65 30.93 14.37
CA TYR A 175 -23.99 30.57 12.99
C TYR A 175 -23.64 29.12 12.62
N ILE A 176 -22.99 28.36 13.50
CA ILE A 176 -22.71 26.94 13.31
C ILE A 176 -23.78 26.14 14.08
N PRO A 177 -24.73 25.47 13.39
CA PRO A 177 -25.86 24.81 14.06
C PRO A 177 -25.41 23.59 14.88
N ARG A 178 -24.40 22.86 14.40
CA ARG A 178 -23.83 21.68 15.05
C ARG A 178 -22.39 21.47 14.63
N TRP A 179 -21.64 20.73 15.44
CA TRP A 179 -20.36 20.17 15.02
C TRP A 179 -20.59 18.92 14.17
N GLU A 180 -19.82 18.77 13.09
CA GLU A 180 -19.87 17.54 12.29
C GLU A 180 -19.17 16.40 13.02
N ASP A 181 -19.61 15.17 12.73
CA ASP A 181 -19.12 13.99 13.41
C ASP A 181 -17.85 13.42 12.76
N SER A 182 -17.54 13.80 11.53
CA SER A 182 -16.38 13.34 10.76
C SER A 182 -16.08 14.32 9.63
N VAL A 183 -14.89 14.20 9.04
CA VAL A 183 -14.51 14.94 7.83
C VAL A 183 -14.32 13.95 6.68
N HIS A 184 -14.65 14.39 5.46
CA HIS A 184 -14.62 13.54 4.27
C HIS A 184 -13.91 14.28 3.15
N TRP A 185 -12.93 13.63 2.52
CA TRP A 185 -12.24 14.12 1.33
C TRP A 185 -12.43 13.14 0.17
N LYS A 186 -12.55 13.70 -1.03
CA LYS A 186 -12.73 12.97 -2.27
C LYS A 186 -11.92 13.65 -3.37
N ALA A 187 -11.10 12.88 -4.09
CA ALA A 187 -10.29 13.38 -5.19
C ALA A 187 -10.35 12.44 -6.39
N ASP A 188 -10.42 13.01 -7.60
CA ASP A 188 -10.20 12.28 -8.84
C ASP A 188 -8.69 12.06 -9.04
N ILE A 189 -8.29 10.80 -9.08
CA ILE A 189 -6.90 10.36 -9.27
C ILE A 189 -6.72 9.56 -10.56
N SER A 190 -7.64 9.69 -11.53
CA SER A 190 -7.61 8.95 -12.81
C SER A 190 -6.32 9.17 -13.61
N HIS A 191 -5.65 10.31 -13.39
CA HIS A 191 -4.35 10.61 -14.01
C HIS A 191 -3.21 9.72 -13.50
N LEU A 192 -3.37 9.07 -12.34
CA LEU A 192 -2.42 8.15 -11.72
C LEU A 192 -2.67 6.68 -12.08
N TRP A 193 -3.58 6.38 -13.01
CA TRP A 193 -3.94 5.01 -13.40
C TRP A 193 -2.73 4.11 -13.67
N GLU A 194 -1.75 4.57 -14.47
CA GLU A 194 -0.56 3.77 -14.80
C GLU A 194 0.31 3.48 -13.57
N ALA A 195 0.30 4.37 -12.58
CA ALA A 195 1.12 4.20 -11.37
C ALA A 195 0.56 3.12 -10.44
N LEU A 196 -0.74 2.81 -10.51
CA LEU A 196 -1.38 1.82 -9.66
C LEU A 196 -0.91 0.39 -9.96
N GLY A 197 -0.46 0.13 -11.20
CA GLY A 197 0.01 -1.19 -11.63
C GLY A 197 -1.06 -2.28 -11.50
N ASP A 198 -0.61 -3.53 -11.42
CA ASP A 198 -1.48 -4.68 -11.14
C ASP A 198 -1.73 -4.85 -9.62
N THR A 199 -0.78 -4.39 -8.81
CA THR A 199 -0.86 -4.36 -7.34
C THR A 199 -0.45 -2.98 -6.85
N MET A 200 -1.30 -2.35 -6.04
CA MET A 200 -0.99 -1.06 -5.44
C MET A 200 -0.63 -1.24 -3.96
N THR A 201 0.51 -0.69 -3.54
CA THR A 201 0.84 -0.58 -2.11
C THR A 201 0.42 0.79 -1.60
N LEU A 202 -0.69 0.83 -0.88
CA LEU A 202 -1.20 2.06 -0.28
C LEU A 202 -0.51 2.33 1.05
N GLY A 203 -0.30 3.61 1.33
CA GLY A 203 0.17 4.12 2.60
C GLY A 203 -0.73 5.23 3.12
N VAL A 204 -0.93 5.28 4.44
CA VAL A 204 -1.55 6.41 5.13
C VAL A 204 -0.57 6.91 6.18
N TYR A 205 -0.30 8.21 6.13
CA TYR A 205 0.50 8.92 7.12
C TYR A 205 -0.36 9.96 7.84
N LEU A 206 -0.22 10.02 9.16
CA LEU A 206 -0.73 11.12 9.99
C LEU A 206 0.37 11.57 10.96
N ASP A 207 0.59 12.88 11.03
CA ASP A 207 1.53 13.50 11.98
C ASP A 207 0.98 13.56 13.41
N THR A 208 0.43 12.45 13.90
CA THR A 208 -0.08 12.33 15.28
C THR A 208 1.02 11.91 16.25
N TRP A 209 1.02 12.51 17.44
CA TRP A 209 1.95 12.18 18.52
C TRP A 209 1.21 11.71 19.78
N THR A 210 -0.08 11.40 19.65
CA THR A 210 -0.94 10.97 20.75
C THR A 210 -1.21 9.47 20.65
N SER A 211 -1.41 8.83 21.81
CA SER A 211 -1.83 7.42 21.86
C SER A 211 -3.26 7.21 21.35
N GLU A 212 -4.08 8.27 21.39
CA GLU A 212 -5.46 8.30 21.00
C GLU A 212 -5.65 8.48 19.50
N GLY A 213 -4.86 9.33 18.83
CA GLY A 213 -4.85 9.43 17.37
C GLY A 213 -6.21 9.64 16.70
N TYR A 214 -6.41 8.91 15.59
CA TYR A 214 -7.51 9.04 14.63
C TYR A 214 -8.00 7.68 14.13
N THR A 215 -9.19 7.67 13.52
CA THR A 215 -9.79 6.53 12.78
C THR A 215 -10.34 6.96 11.44
#